data_AF-A0A537ID67-F1
#
_entry.id   AF-A0A537ID67-F1
#
_cell.length_a   1.000
_cell.length_b   1.000
_cell.length_c   1.000
_cell.angle_alpha   90.00
_cell.angle_beta   90.00
_cell.angle_gamma   90.00
#
_symmetry.space_group_name_H-M   'P 1'
#
loop_
_entity.id
_entity.type
_entity.pdbx_description
1 polymer ?
#
loop_
_entity_poly.entity_id
_entity_poly.type
_entity_poly.pdbx_seq_one_letter_code
_entity_poly.pdbx_strand_id
1 'polypeptide(L)'
;MKAIIGYIKWWFYETDKRVLAIISILTGLLIWANYHFGIDRQISASESFLCRFLSRAMIFATAFGLSYLATCLITGRNYFNRVGFIVLLFIAPLIFSFKAALNPSFHISGVWTTANFWDHVFYWPFLLVITAAILFIIWKIFDADQPFYGIKTKNMDWRPYLLMLLIMVPLIAAASTQPDFLAMYPKLKLITDVSVVNRLTWWQKFLFELSYGSDFITIELFFRGFLIVAFLKWAGKDAILPMACFYCTIHFGKPLGECISSYFGGMILGIVVYHTRSILGGLMVHLGIAWMMEIGGYIGNAFKS
;
A
#
# COMPACT_ATOMS: atom_id res chain seq x y z
N MET A 1 19.04 12.73 8.85
CA MET A 1 19.10 13.03 7.39
C MET A 1 20.24 12.32 6.65
N LYS A 2 21.50 12.40 7.13
CA LYS A 2 22.65 11.71 6.50
C LYS A 2 22.43 10.21 6.28
N ALA A 3 21.75 9.53 7.21
CA ALA A 3 21.44 8.10 7.11
C ALA A 3 20.49 7.77 5.95
N ILE A 4 19.29 8.37 5.88
CA ILE A 4 18.33 8.06 4.80
C ILE A 4 18.84 8.48 3.42
N ILE A 5 19.38 9.68 3.28
CA ILE A 5 19.97 10.10 2.00
C ILE A 5 21.12 9.17 1.63
N GLY A 6 21.91 8.73 2.61
CA GLY A 6 22.94 7.71 2.43
C GLY A 6 22.38 6.38 1.93
N TYR A 7 21.28 5.89 2.49
CA TYR A 7 20.59 4.66 2.06
C TYR A 7 20.08 4.77 0.63
N ILE A 8 19.44 5.88 0.28
CA ILE A 8 18.94 6.12 -1.08
C ILE A 8 20.11 6.18 -2.07
N LYS A 9 21.18 6.91 -1.74
CA LYS A 9 22.39 6.97 -2.57
C LYS A 9 23.02 5.59 -2.74
N TRP A 10 23.22 4.86 -1.64
CA TRP A 10 23.77 3.51 -1.66
C TRP A 10 22.95 2.59 -2.56
N TRP A 11 21.63 2.54 -2.34
CA TRP A 11 20.75 1.70 -3.14
C TRP A 11 20.76 2.10 -4.61
N PHE A 12 20.76 3.42 -4.89
CA PHE A 12 20.85 3.92 -6.25
C PHE A 12 22.14 3.48 -6.92
N TYR A 13 23.30 3.58 -6.27
CA TYR A 13 24.57 3.16 -6.87
C TYR A 13 24.66 1.64 -7.07
N GLU A 14 24.20 0.85 -6.10
CA GLU A 14 24.29 -0.62 -6.11
C GLU A 14 23.25 -1.31 -7.02
N THR A 15 22.16 -0.62 -7.38
CA THR A 15 21.12 -1.18 -8.24
C THR A 15 21.53 -1.16 -9.70
N ASP A 16 21.37 -2.30 -10.40
CA ASP A 16 21.60 -2.37 -11.84
C ASP A 16 20.61 -1.43 -12.55
N LYS A 17 21.15 -0.51 -13.34
CA LYS A 17 20.38 0.56 -14.00
C LYS A 17 19.42 0.02 -15.04
N ARG A 18 19.74 -1.11 -15.68
CA ARG A 18 18.87 -1.79 -16.63
C ARG A 18 17.66 -2.39 -15.92
N VAL A 19 17.86 -2.98 -14.74
CA VAL A 19 16.76 -3.49 -13.89
C VAL A 19 15.84 -2.34 -13.48
N LEU A 20 16.40 -1.24 -12.97
CA LEU A 20 15.62 -0.05 -12.60
C LEU A 20 14.80 0.47 -13.79
N ALA A 21 15.43 0.67 -14.95
CA ALA A 21 14.77 1.17 -16.14
C ALA A 21 13.66 0.24 -16.64
N ILE A 22 13.93 -1.06 -16.75
CA ILE A 22 12.96 -2.04 -17.27
C ILE A 22 11.77 -2.18 -16.32
N ILE A 23 11.98 -2.23 -15.01
CA ILE A 23 10.87 -2.30 -14.05
C ILE A 23 10.08 -0.98 -14.05
N SER A 24 10.75 0.17 -14.16
CA SER A 24 10.05 1.47 -14.26
C SER A 24 9.20 1.55 -15.53
N ILE A 25 9.69 1.05 -16.67
CA ILE A 25 8.92 0.96 -17.92
C ILE A 25 7.73 0.03 -17.75
N LEU A 26 7.93 -1.16 -17.16
CA LEU A 26 6.85 -2.09 -16.85
C LEU A 26 5.78 -1.43 -15.97
N THR A 27 6.18 -0.77 -14.88
CA THR A 27 5.25 -0.04 -14.00
C THR A 27 4.50 1.04 -14.79
N GLY A 28 5.18 1.83 -15.62
CA GLY A 28 4.57 2.83 -16.48
C GLY A 28 3.55 2.26 -17.46
N LEU A 29 3.86 1.12 -18.08
CA LEU A 29 2.93 0.41 -18.97
C LEU A 29 1.70 -0.12 -18.23
N LEU A 30 1.88 -0.67 -17.02
CA LEU A 30 0.77 -1.14 -16.19
C LEU A 30 -0.14 0.02 -15.74
N ILE A 31 0.45 1.15 -15.35
CA ILE A 31 -0.30 2.39 -15.05
C ILE A 31 -1.07 2.81 -16.31
N TRP A 32 -0.39 2.99 -17.43
CA TRP A 32 -1.02 3.40 -18.68
C TRP A 32 -2.18 2.48 -19.06
N ALA A 33 -1.97 1.16 -19.05
CA ALA A 33 -3.02 0.19 -19.36
C ALA A 33 -4.23 0.32 -18.41
N ASN A 34 -3.98 0.48 -17.11
CA ASN A 34 -5.06 0.64 -16.14
C ASN A 34 -5.89 1.90 -16.39
N TYR A 35 -5.27 3.07 -16.58
CA TYR A 35 -5.99 4.33 -16.76
C TYR A 35 -6.56 4.51 -18.17
N HIS A 36 -5.94 3.89 -19.18
CA HIS A 36 -6.45 3.93 -20.55
C HIS A 36 -7.66 3.01 -20.75
N PHE A 37 -7.60 1.77 -20.25
CA PHE A 37 -8.69 0.80 -20.40
C PHE A 37 -9.67 0.78 -19.23
N GLY A 38 -9.39 1.49 -18.13
CA GLY A 38 -10.25 1.53 -16.94
C GLY A 38 -10.29 0.20 -16.18
N ILE A 39 -9.19 -0.55 -16.15
CA ILE A 39 -9.12 -1.93 -15.67
C ILE A 39 -9.64 -2.06 -14.23
N ASP A 40 -9.09 -1.28 -13.29
CA ASP A 40 -9.51 -1.35 -11.88
C ASP A 40 -11.00 -0.97 -11.69
N ARG A 41 -11.52 -0.03 -12.49
CA ARG A 41 -12.95 0.34 -12.46
C ARG A 41 -13.83 -0.83 -12.86
N GLN A 42 -13.47 -1.54 -13.94
CA GLN A 42 -14.21 -2.71 -14.42
C GLN A 42 -14.17 -3.85 -13.40
N ILE A 43 -13.00 -4.11 -12.81
CA ILE A 43 -12.84 -5.12 -11.75
C ILE A 43 -13.69 -4.76 -10.54
N SER A 44 -13.63 -3.51 -10.08
CA SER A 44 -14.36 -3.04 -8.90
C SER A 44 -15.87 -3.03 -9.09
N ALA A 45 -16.36 -2.90 -10.32
CA ALA A 45 -17.79 -2.96 -10.64
C ALA A 45 -18.36 -4.40 -10.63
N SER A 46 -17.52 -5.43 -10.61
CA SER A 46 -17.99 -6.81 -10.56
C SER A 46 -18.53 -7.18 -9.17
N GLU A 47 -19.77 -7.68 -9.12
CA GLU A 47 -20.36 -8.23 -7.90
C GLU A 47 -19.71 -9.56 -7.47
N SER A 48 -19.19 -10.33 -8.43
CA SER A 48 -18.55 -11.62 -8.16
C SER A 48 -17.23 -11.45 -7.40
N PHE A 49 -17.15 -12.07 -6.22
CA PHE A 49 -15.90 -12.20 -5.45
C PHE A 49 -14.80 -12.85 -6.29
N LEU A 50 -15.10 -13.94 -7.00
CA LEU A 50 -14.11 -14.69 -7.76
C LEU A 50 -13.53 -13.86 -8.91
N CYS A 51 -14.36 -13.07 -9.60
CA CYS A 51 -13.89 -12.17 -10.65
C CYS A 51 -12.95 -11.10 -10.09
N ARG A 52 -13.32 -10.45 -8.97
CA ARG A 52 -12.46 -9.47 -8.29
C ARG A 52 -11.14 -10.08 -7.84
N PHE A 53 -11.21 -11.26 -7.21
CA PHE A 53 -10.05 -11.98 -6.70
C PHE A 53 -9.10 -12.43 -7.82
N LEU A 54 -9.59 -13.09 -8.86
CA LEU A 54 -8.71 -13.60 -9.92
C LEU A 54 -8.11 -12.46 -10.74
N SER A 55 -8.90 -11.42 -11.07
CA SER A 55 -8.41 -10.29 -11.85
C SER A 55 -7.35 -9.50 -11.11
N ARG A 56 -7.56 -9.20 -9.82
CA ARG A 56 -6.55 -8.54 -8.98
C ARG A 56 -5.31 -9.40 -8.79
N ALA A 57 -5.48 -10.71 -8.56
CA ALA A 57 -4.37 -11.64 -8.45
C ALA A 57 -3.51 -11.66 -9.71
N MET A 58 -4.12 -11.61 -10.91
CA MET A 58 -3.41 -11.56 -12.18
C MET A 58 -2.58 -10.28 -12.32
N ILE A 59 -3.15 -9.11 -11.99
CA ILE A 59 -2.43 -7.83 -12.02
C ILE A 59 -1.25 -7.85 -11.05
N PHE A 60 -1.48 -8.30 -9.82
CA PHE A 60 -0.49 -8.36 -8.77
C PHE A 60 0.64 -9.34 -9.09
N ALA A 61 0.30 -10.54 -9.60
CA ALA A 61 1.28 -11.53 -10.04
C ALA A 61 2.07 -11.05 -11.25
N THR A 62 1.45 -10.30 -12.17
CA THR A 62 2.15 -9.69 -13.31
C THR A 62 3.16 -8.66 -12.82
N ALA A 63 2.75 -7.73 -11.98
CA ALA A 63 3.61 -6.69 -11.44
C ALA A 63 4.78 -7.29 -10.63
N PHE A 64 4.49 -8.22 -9.72
CA PHE A 64 5.50 -8.80 -8.83
C PHE A 64 6.39 -9.83 -9.53
N GLY A 65 5.77 -10.77 -10.26
CA GLY A 65 6.44 -11.87 -10.95
C GLY A 65 7.31 -11.42 -12.12
N LEU A 66 6.79 -10.55 -13.01
CA LEU A 66 7.59 -10.06 -14.14
C LEU A 66 8.75 -9.18 -13.69
N SER A 67 8.60 -8.45 -12.57
CA SER A 67 9.71 -7.66 -12.02
C SER A 67 10.86 -8.55 -11.53
N TYR A 68 10.57 -9.67 -10.87
CA TYR A 68 11.60 -10.65 -10.50
C TYR A 68 12.16 -11.37 -11.72
N LEU A 69 11.32 -11.76 -12.68
CA LEU A 69 11.78 -12.39 -13.91
C LEU A 69 12.75 -11.48 -14.68
N ALA A 70 12.39 -10.20 -14.86
CA ALA A 70 13.26 -9.21 -15.49
C ALA A 70 14.59 -9.08 -14.73
N THR A 71 14.54 -9.02 -13.40
CA THR A 71 15.75 -8.97 -12.57
C THR A 71 16.64 -10.20 -12.80
N CYS A 72 16.09 -11.41 -12.82
CA CYS A 72 16.83 -12.64 -13.08
C CYS A 72 17.47 -12.64 -14.47
N LEU A 73 16.72 -12.26 -15.51
CA LEU A 73 17.20 -12.24 -16.89
C LEU A 73 18.34 -11.23 -17.10
N ILE A 74 18.28 -10.08 -16.43
CA ILE A 74 19.28 -9.00 -16.59
C ILE A 74 20.55 -9.27 -15.78
N THR A 75 20.40 -9.78 -14.56
CA THR A 75 21.52 -9.92 -13.60
C THR A 75 22.10 -11.33 -13.57
N GLY A 76 21.43 -12.32 -14.17
CA GLY A 76 21.80 -13.73 -14.07
C GLY A 76 21.55 -14.36 -12.69
N ARG A 77 20.96 -13.62 -11.75
CA ARG A 77 20.60 -14.16 -10.42
C ARG A 77 19.47 -15.16 -10.55
N ASN A 78 19.58 -16.28 -9.84
CA ASN A 78 18.55 -17.31 -9.85
C ASN A 78 17.91 -17.47 -8.46
N TYR A 79 16.81 -16.74 -8.24
CA TYR A 79 16.00 -16.88 -7.03
C TYR A 79 15.06 -18.10 -7.08
N PHE A 80 14.74 -18.57 -8.29
CA PHE A 80 13.80 -19.67 -8.55
C PHE A 80 14.36 -21.06 -8.17
N ASN A 81 15.63 -21.16 -7.78
CA ASN A 81 16.17 -22.38 -7.18
C ASN A 81 15.73 -22.59 -5.72
N ARG A 82 15.08 -21.61 -5.10
CA ARG A 82 14.64 -21.67 -3.69
C ARG A 82 13.14 -21.88 -3.64
N VAL A 83 12.69 -23.07 -3.22
CA VAL A 83 11.26 -23.41 -3.12
C VAL A 83 10.48 -22.38 -2.29
N GLY A 84 11.04 -21.94 -1.15
CA GLY A 84 10.40 -20.92 -0.32
C GLY A 84 10.20 -19.58 -1.05
N PHE A 85 11.16 -19.16 -1.89
CA PHE A 85 11.01 -17.96 -2.70
C PHE A 85 9.87 -18.12 -3.71
N ILE A 86 9.82 -19.26 -4.42
CA ILE A 86 8.77 -19.53 -5.41
C ILE A 86 7.40 -19.54 -4.75
N VAL A 87 7.26 -20.25 -3.63
CA VAL A 87 5.99 -20.34 -2.89
C VAL A 87 5.51 -18.94 -2.49
N LEU A 88 6.37 -18.12 -1.90
CA LEU A 88 5.99 -16.76 -1.50
C LEU A 88 5.76 -15.81 -2.69
N LEU A 89 6.45 -16.01 -3.81
CA LEU A 89 6.23 -15.26 -5.05
C LEU A 89 4.79 -15.43 -5.56
N PHE A 90 4.24 -16.64 -5.47
CA PHE A 90 2.86 -16.93 -5.89
C PHE A 90 1.83 -16.60 -4.81
N ILE A 91 2.13 -16.88 -3.54
CA ILE A 91 1.19 -16.65 -2.43
C ILE A 91 0.97 -15.15 -2.17
N ALA A 92 2.01 -14.31 -2.29
CA ALA A 92 1.89 -12.88 -2.01
C ALA A 92 0.77 -12.18 -2.80
N PRO A 93 0.73 -12.25 -4.16
CA PRO A 93 -0.39 -11.74 -4.95
C PRO A 93 -1.76 -12.24 -4.49
N LEU A 94 -1.87 -13.53 -4.12
CA LEU A 94 -3.13 -14.14 -3.70
C LEU A 94 -3.62 -13.58 -2.36
N ILE A 95 -2.74 -13.41 -1.37
CA ILE A 95 -3.12 -12.84 -0.07
C ILE A 95 -3.66 -11.42 -0.25
N PHE A 96 -2.95 -10.59 -1.00
CA PHE A 96 -3.36 -9.21 -1.15
C PHE A 96 -4.61 -9.08 -2.04
N SER A 97 -4.74 -9.95 -3.05
CA SER A 97 -5.96 -10.04 -3.84
C SER A 97 -7.16 -10.47 -3.00
N PHE A 98 -6.97 -11.43 -2.09
CA PHE A 98 -8.01 -11.85 -1.15
C PHE A 98 -8.48 -10.68 -0.29
N LYS A 99 -7.55 -9.94 0.34
CA LYS A 99 -7.86 -8.69 1.06
C LYS A 99 -8.65 -7.70 0.20
N ALA A 100 -8.21 -7.47 -1.04
CA ALA A 100 -8.82 -6.47 -1.93
C ALA A 100 -10.18 -6.90 -2.52
N ALA A 101 -10.46 -8.20 -2.61
CA ALA A 101 -11.72 -8.74 -3.10
C ALA A 101 -12.76 -8.92 -1.98
N LEU A 102 -12.32 -9.04 -0.73
CA LEU A 102 -13.20 -9.15 0.44
C LEU A 102 -14.04 -7.88 0.62
N ASN A 103 -15.34 -8.10 0.81
CA ASN A 103 -16.31 -7.06 1.13
C ASN A 103 -17.22 -7.52 2.29
N PRO A 104 -16.69 -7.61 3.52
CA PRO A 104 -17.46 -8.07 4.68
C PRO A 104 -18.61 -7.10 4.99
N SER A 105 -19.77 -7.66 5.31
CA SER A 105 -20.95 -6.95 5.80
C SER A 105 -21.34 -7.53 7.17
N PHE A 106 -21.32 -6.73 8.23
CA PHE A 106 -21.48 -7.20 9.60
C PHE A 106 -22.93 -7.12 10.09
N HIS A 107 -23.83 -6.44 9.36
CA HIS A 107 -25.28 -6.38 9.63
C HIS A 107 -25.61 -6.05 11.11
N ILE A 108 -24.89 -5.09 11.69
CA ILE A 108 -24.90 -4.80 13.13
C ILE A 108 -26.21 -4.12 13.60
N SER A 109 -26.98 -3.53 12.70
CA SER A 109 -28.23 -2.83 13.02
C SER A 109 -29.29 -3.06 11.93
N GLY A 110 -30.56 -3.04 12.32
CA GLY A 110 -31.69 -2.99 11.37
C GLY A 110 -31.87 -1.61 10.72
N VAL A 111 -31.23 -0.56 11.26
CA VAL A 111 -31.25 0.79 10.68
C VAL A 111 -30.10 0.91 9.69
N TRP A 112 -30.42 1.06 8.40
CA TRP A 112 -29.44 1.07 7.31
C TRP A 112 -28.28 2.06 7.53
N THR A 113 -28.57 3.29 7.96
CA THR A 113 -27.53 4.31 8.17
C THR A 113 -26.54 3.91 9.26
N THR A 114 -27.03 3.31 10.34
CA THR A 114 -26.23 2.85 11.48
C THR A 114 -25.45 1.60 11.10
N ALA A 115 -26.08 0.65 10.41
CA ALA A 115 -25.44 -0.56 9.91
C ALA A 115 -24.29 -0.20 8.95
N ASN A 116 -24.53 0.68 7.99
CA ASN A 116 -23.53 1.09 7.01
C ASN A 116 -22.32 1.79 7.65
N PHE A 117 -22.54 2.66 8.65
CA PHE A 117 -21.43 3.28 9.39
C PHE A 117 -20.58 2.23 10.11
N TRP A 118 -21.21 1.31 10.86
CA TRP A 118 -20.47 0.29 11.60
C TRP A 118 -19.76 -0.70 10.70
N ASP A 119 -20.36 -1.08 9.56
CA ASP A 119 -19.72 -1.94 8.58
C ASP A 119 -18.38 -1.36 8.13
N HIS A 120 -18.31 -0.05 7.87
CA HIS A 120 -17.07 0.63 7.50
C HIS A 120 -16.09 0.82 8.66
N VAL A 121 -16.59 1.05 9.88
CA VAL A 121 -15.74 1.11 11.07
C VAL A 121 -15.05 -0.24 11.33
N PHE A 122 -15.73 -1.37 11.10
CA PHE A 122 -15.14 -2.70 11.30
C PHE A 122 -14.38 -3.22 10.07
N TYR A 123 -14.65 -2.70 8.88
CA TYR A 123 -14.06 -3.16 7.61
C TYR A 123 -12.53 -3.28 7.65
N TRP A 124 -11.81 -2.17 7.86
CA TRP A 124 -10.34 -2.17 7.81
C TRP A 124 -9.68 -2.91 8.98
N PRO A 125 -10.13 -2.77 10.25
CA PRO A 125 -9.62 -3.57 11.36
C PRO A 125 -9.81 -5.08 11.14
N PHE A 126 -10.94 -5.49 10.57
CA PHE A 126 -11.19 -6.90 10.26
C PHE A 126 -10.21 -7.42 9.20
N LEU A 127 -10.01 -6.66 8.11
CA LEU A 127 -9.01 -7.01 7.08
C LEU A 127 -7.59 -7.04 7.63
N LEU A 128 -7.25 -6.14 8.56
CA LEU A 128 -5.97 -6.15 9.27
C LEU A 128 -5.79 -7.45 10.04
N VAL A 129 -6.77 -7.86 10.85
CA VAL A 129 -6.70 -9.11 11.63
C VAL A 129 -6.52 -10.32 10.73
N ILE A 130 -7.32 -10.45 9.66
CA ILE A 130 -7.21 -11.56 8.71
C ILE A 130 -5.83 -11.58 8.04
N THR A 131 -5.39 -10.44 7.49
CA THR A 131 -4.12 -10.37 6.78
C THR A 131 -2.95 -10.64 7.72
N ALA A 132 -2.96 -10.06 8.93
CA ALA A 132 -1.94 -10.29 9.94
C ALA A 132 -1.91 -11.74 10.41
N ALA A 133 -3.06 -12.41 10.55
CA ALA A 133 -3.13 -13.83 10.91
C ALA A 133 -2.51 -14.71 9.81
N ILE A 134 -2.82 -14.46 8.55
CA ILE A 134 -2.21 -15.18 7.41
C ILE A 134 -0.69 -14.96 7.39
N LEU A 135 -0.24 -13.70 7.54
CA LEU A 135 1.18 -13.37 7.56
C LEU A 135 1.90 -13.97 8.79
N PHE A 136 1.23 -14.09 9.93
CA PHE A 136 1.79 -14.73 11.12
C PHE A 136 2.00 -16.23 10.90
N ILE A 137 1.06 -16.91 10.25
CA ILE A 137 1.21 -18.34 9.88
C ILE A 137 2.39 -18.50 8.92
N ILE A 138 2.50 -17.64 7.90
CA ILE A 138 3.62 -17.66 6.95
C ILE A 138 4.95 -17.42 7.66
N TRP A 139 5.00 -16.41 8.54
CA TRP A 139 6.18 -16.14 9.36
C TRP A 139 6.58 -17.35 10.20
N LYS A 140 5.62 -18.04 10.84
CA LYS A 140 5.89 -19.27 11.61
C LYS A 140 6.48 -20.39 10.77
N ILE A 141 6.08 -20.50 9.50
CA ILE A 141 6.56 -21.57 8.59
C ILE A 141 7.93 -21.22 7.99
N PHE A 142 8.15 -19.96 7.60
CA PHE A 142 9.30 -19.57 6.79
C PHE A 142 10.39 -18.76 7.52
N ASP A 143 10.05 -18.07 8.61
CA ASP A 143 10.87 -17.00 9.20
C ASP A 143 10.84 -16.98 10.75
N ALA A 144 10.51 -18.11 11.40
CA ALA A 144 10.32 -18.19 12.84
C ALA A 144 11.57 -17.84 13.68
N ASP A 145 12.74 -17.91 13.06
CA ASP A 145 14.04 -17.53 13.61
C ASP A 145 14.29 -16.01 13.63
N GLN A 146 13.43 -15.22 12.96
CA GLN A 146 13.56 -13.77 12.86
C GLN A 146 12.40 -13.04 13.54
N PRO A 147 12.58 -11.77 13.97
CA PRO A 147 11.48 -10.95 14.46
C PRO A 147 10.36 -10.84 13.41
N PHE A 148 9.10 -10.82 13.87
CA PHE A 148 7.94 -10.73 12.99
C PHE A 148 7.98 -9.45 12.14
N TYR A 149 8.32 -9.64 10.86
CA TYR A 149 8.20 -8.70 9.74
C TYR A 149 8.39 -7.21 10.09
N GLY A 150 9.48 -6.90 10.78
CA GLY A 150 9.92 -5.52 11.03
C GLY A 150 9.17 -4.78 12.14
N ILE A 151 8.48 -5.49 13.05
CA ILE A 151 7.99 -4.90 14.30
C ILE A 151 9.17 -4.75 15.27
N LYS A 152 9.99 -3.71 15.05
CA LYS A 152 11.07 -3.31 15.96
C LYS A 152 10.90 -1.84 16.31
N THR A 153 10.62 -1.59 17.60
CA THR A 153 10.35 -0.25 18.17
C THR A 153 11.58 0.42 18.78
N LYS A 154 12.67 -0.33 19.04
CA LYS A 154 13.84 0.22 19.76
C LYS A 154 14.71 1.12 18.87
N ASN A 155 15.02 2.31 19.36
CA ASN A 155 15.99 3.28 18.82
C ASN A 155 15.68 3.85 17.43
N MET A 156 14.41 4.15 17.13
CA MET A 156 14.04 4.81 15.87
C MET A 156 14.25 6.32 15.94
N ASP A 157 15.08 6.87 15.05
CA ASP A 157 15.16 8.33 14.81
C ASP A 157 13.95 8.78 13.96
N TRP A 158 13.02 9.52 14.56
CA TRP A 158 11.79 9.96 13.92
C TRP A 158 11.99 11.18 12.99
N ARG A 159 13.07 11.94 13.17
CA ARG A 159 13.30 13.23 12.48
C ARG A 159 13.28 13.11 10.95
N PRO A 160 13.89 12.09 10.33
CA PRO A 160 13.87 11.95 8.88
C PRO A 160 12.48 11.72 8.31
N TYR A 161 11.61 11.01 9.04
CA TYR A 161 10.24 10.73 8.62
C TYR A 161 9.35 11.97 8.75
N LEU A 162 9.56 12.79 9.78
CA LEU A 162 8.89 14.09 9.88
C LEU A 162 9.27 15.00 8.71
N LEU A 163 10.54 15.01 8.29
CA LEU A 163 10.96 15.78 7.11
C LEU A 163 10.28 15.28 5.83
N MET A 164 10.15 13.95 5.65
CA MET A 164 9.38 13.40 4.52
C MET A 164 7.94 13.92 4.52
N LEU A 165 7.29 13.94 5.69
CA LEU A 165 5.94 14.49 5.83
C LEU A 165 5.89 15.98 5.49
N LEU A 166 6.84 16.79 5.97
CA LEU A 166 6.92 18.22 5.66
C LEU A 166 7.08 18.48 4.17
N ILE A 167 7.84 17.65 3.45
CA ILE A 167 7.96 17.76 1.98
C ILE A 167 6.64 17.43 1.27
N MET A 168 5.84 16.54 1.85
CA MET A 168 4.53 16.18 1.29
C MET A 168 3.47 17.26 1.50
N VAL A 169 3.60 18.14 2.51
CA VAL A 169 2.64 19.23 2.78
C VAL A 169 2.36 20.10 1.53
N PRO A 170 3.35 20.72 0.85
CA PRO A 170 3.07 21.53 -0.33
C PRO A 170 2.51 20.71 -1.50
N LEU A 171 2.92 19.45 -1.65
CA LEU A 171 2.41 18.58 -2.71
C LEU A 171 0.94 18.24 -2.50
N ILE A 172 0.54 17.92 -1.27
CA ILE A 172 -0.85 17.64 -0.91
C ILE A 172 -1.70 18.91 -0.95
N ALA A 173 -1.16 20.06 -0.52
CA ALA A 173 -1.85 21.34 -0.65
C ALA A 173 -2.10 21.73 -2.11
N ALA A 174 -1.18 21.44 -3.02
CA ALA A 174 -1.41 21.62 -4.45
C ALA A 174 -2.44 20.60 -4.98
N ALA A 175 -2.34 19.33 -4.59
CA ALA A 175 -3.26 18.27 -4.99
C ALA A 175 -4.70 18.55 -4.49
N SER A 176 -4.88 19.13 -3.30
CA SER A 176 -6.19 19.44 -2.74
C SER A 176 -6.98 20.51 -3.49
N THR A 177 -6.36 21.18 -4.46
CA THR A 177 -7.07 22.08 -5.39
C THR A 177 -7.65 21.35 -6.61
N GLN A 178 -7.23 20.10 -6.85
CA GLN A 178 -7.55 19.36 -8.07
C GLN A 178 -8.90 18.63 -7.96
N PRO A 179 -9.71 18.56 -9.05
CA PRO A 179 -11.03 17.93 -9.01
C PRO A 179 -11.02 16.42 -8.70
N ASP A 180 -10.05 15.69 -9.24
CA ASP A 180 -9.89 14.24 -9.05
C ASP A 180 -9.50 13.90 -7.60
N PHE A 181 -8.65 14.72 -6.98
CA PHE A 181 -8.34 14.62 -5.55
C PHE A 181 -9.59 14.84 -4.69
N LEU A 182 -10.33 15.91 -4.94
CA LEU A 182 -11.53 16.26 -4.16
C LEU A 182 -12.70 15.30 -4.35
N ALA A 183 -12.72 14.56 -5.47
CA ALA A 183 -13.65 13.45 -5.67
C ALA A 183 -13.33 12.22 -4.80
N MET A 184 -12.07 12.07 -4.40
CA MET A 184 -11.61 10.94 -3.57
C MET A 184 -11.59 11.27 -2.07
N TYR A 185 -11.31 12.53 -1.71
CA TYR A 185 -11.07 12.97 -0.33
C TYR A 185 -12.04 14.07 0.14
N PRO A 186 -12.50 14.02 1.41
CA PRO A 186 -12.23 12.99 2.42
C PRO A 186 -12.96 11.67 2.14
N LYS A 187 -12.34 10.55 2.54
CA LYS A 187 -12.84 9.19 2.31
C LYS A 187 -14.21 8.93 2.92
N LEU A 188 -14.53 9.65 4.00
CA LEU A 188 -15.82 9.57 4.68
C LEU A 188 -17.02 9.85 3.72
N LYS A 189 -16.82 10.64 2.65
CA LYS A 189 -17.85 10.96 1.66
C LYS A 189 -18.21 9.79 0.74
N LEU A 190 -17.29 8.86 0.52
CA LEU A 190 -17.50 7.71 -0.37
C LEU A 190 -18.33 6.61 0.27
N ILE A 191 -18.52 6.71 1.59
CA ILE A 191 -18.99 5.63 2.45
C ILE A 191 -20.39 5.91 2.99
N THR A 192 -20.78 7.18 3.03
CA THR A 192 -22.12 7.59 3.47
C THR A 192 -22.63 8.71 2.57
N ASP A 193 -23.96 8.74 2.35
CA ASP A 193 -24.61 9.87 1.70
C ASP A 193 -24.21 11.19 2.42
N VAL A 194 -24.03 12.28 1.68
CA VAL A 194 -23.63 13.59 2.20
C VAL A 194 -24.56 14.05 3.33
N SER A 195 -25.83 13.63 3.26
CA SER A 195 -26.85 13.86 4.29
C SER A 195 -26.55 13.19 5.64
N VAL A 196 -25.78 12.10 5.65
CA VAL A 196 -25.39 11.34 6.85
C VAL A 196 -24.07 11.85 7.42
N VAL A 197 -23.10 12.25 6.59
CA VAL A 197 -21.81 12.81 7.03
C VAL A 197 -21.99 14.02 7.95
N ASN A 198 -22.96 14.89 7.62
CA ASN A 198 -23.27 16.08 8.41
C ASN A 198 -23.92 15.77 9.77
N ARG A 199 -24.46 14.57 9.96
CA ARG A 199 -25.08 14.12 11.21
C ARG A 199 -24.13 13.35 12.13
N LEU A 200 -22.94 12.97 11.63
CA LEU A 200 -21.95 12.26 12.43
C LEU A 200 -21.33 13.19 13.48
N THR A 201 -21.31 12.71 14.72
CA THR A 201 -20.57 13.34 15.82
C THR A 201 -19.06 13.33 15.54
N TRP A 202 -18.32 14.25 16.17
CA TRP A 202 -16.85 14.26 16.06
C TRP A 202 -16.23 12.91 16.45
N TRP A 203 -16.75 12.25 17.50
CA TRP A 203 -16.26 10.93 17.92
C TRP A 203 -16.45 9.84 16.86
N GLN A 204 -17.58 9.86 16.14
CA GLN A 204 -17.83 8.90 15.05
C GLN A 204 -16.88 9.14 13.86
N LYS A 205 -16.62 10.42 13.53
CA LYS A 205 -15.62 10.78 12.51
C LYS A 205 -14.23 10.30 12.94
N PHE A 206 -13.83 10.55 14.18
CA PHE A 206 -12.56 10.09 14.72
C PHE A 206 -12.43 8.56 14.71
N LEU A 207 -13.48 7.83 15.09
CA LEU A 207 -13.50 6.37 15.05
C LEU A 207 -13.37 5.82 13.62
N PHE A 208 -14.03 6.46 12.66
CA PHE A 208 -13.87 6.16 11.24
C PHE A 208 -12.41 6.38 10.78
N GLU A 209 -11.79 7.51 11.15
CA GLU A 209 -10.39 7.80 10.80
C GLU A 209 -9.41 6.80 11.43
N LEU A 210 -9.68 6.30 12.64
CA LEU A 210 -8.88 5.22 13.25
C LEU A 210 -9.04 3.89 12.50
N SER A 211 -10.26 3.58 12.07
CA SER A 211 -10.53 2.41 11.24
C SER A 211 -9.77 2.52 9.90
N TYR A 212 -9.91 3.65 9.20
CA TYR A 212 -9.15 3.93 7.98
C TYR A 212 -7.64 3.85 8.20
N GLY A 213 -7.16 4.44 9.29
CA GLY A 213 -5.76 4.39 9.72
C GLY A 213 -5.22 2.97 9.90
N SER A 214 -6.05 2.03 10.34
CA SER A 214 -5.65 0.62 10.53
C SER A 214 -5.33 -0.10 9.23
N ASP A 215 -5.87 0.34 8.08
CA ASP A 215 -5.53 -0.23 6.77
C ASP A 215 -4.04 -0.05 6.48
N PHE A 216 -3.48 1.11 6.84
CA PHE A 216 -2.07 1.42 6.64
C PHE A 216 -1.15 0.50 7.43
N ILE A 217 -1.57 -0.01 8.59
CA ILE A 217 -0.83 -1.05 9.32
C ILE A 217 -0.76 -2.31 8.47
N THR A 218 -1.88 -2.72 7.87
CA THR A 218 -1.94 -3.88 6.96
C THR A 218 -1.02 -3.69 5.76
N ILE A 219 -1.07 -2.51 5.15
CA ILE A 219 -0.26 -2.16 3.98
C ILE A 219 1.23 -2.19 4.33
N GLU A 220 1.66 -1.57 5.43
CA GLU A 220 3.07 -1.57 5.82
C GLU A 220 3.55 -2.95 6.25
N LEU A 221 2.74 -3.70 7.00
CA LEU A 221 3.06 -5.07 7.39
C LEU A 221 3.21 -5.98 6.17
N PHE A 222 2.34 -5.85 5.17
CA PHE A 222 2.41 -6.67 3.96
C PHE A 222 3.56 -6.25 3.04
N PHE A 223 3.63 -4.99 2.63
CA PHE A 223 4.60 -4.55 1.62
C PHE A 223 6.00 -4.40 2.18
N ARG A 224 6.16 -3.75 3.33
CA ARG A 224 7.49 -3.48 3.90
C ARG A 224 7.91 -4.61 4.84
N GLY A 225 6.99 -5.10 5.66
CA GLY A 225 7.25 -6.23 6.53
C GLY A 225 7.48 -7.50 5.72
N PHE A 226 6.45 -8.02 5.08
CA PHE A 226 6.52 -9.31 4.39
C PHE A 226 7.33 -9.24 3.07
N LEU A 227 6.95 -8.40 2.10
CA LEU A 227 7.60 -8.43 0.77
C LEU A 227 9.05 -7.91 0.74
N ILE A 228 9.46 -7.09 1.71
CA ILE A 228 10.88 -6.73 1.87
C ILE A 228 11.56 -7.64 2.88
N VAL A 229 11.10 -7.72 4.15
CA VAL A 229 11.84 -8.44 5.20
C VAL A 229 11.90 -9.96 4.95
N ALA A 230 10.84 -10.61 4.48
CA ALA A 230 10.88 -12.05 4.21
C ALA A 230 11.77 -12.39 2.99
N PHE A 231 11.75 -11.54 1.97
CA PHE A 231 12.50 -11.75 0.72
C PHE A 231 13.98 -11.38 0.82
N LEU A 232 14.37 -10.66 1.87
CA LEU A 232 15.74 -10.19 2.10
C LEU A 232 16.79 -11.32 2.08
N LYS A 233 16.44 -12.49 2.60
CA LYS A 233 17.34 -13.65 2.66
C LYS A 233 17.64 -14.28 1.29
N TRP A 234 16.85 -13.96 0.25
CA TRP A 234 17.06 -14.48 -1.10
C TRP A 234 17.40 -13.38 -2.11
N ALA A 235 16.62 -12.30 -2.12
CA ALA A 235 16.72 -11.23 -3.12
C ALA A 235 17.51 -10.01 -2.62
N GLY A 236 17.73 -9.87 -1.30
CA GLY A 236 18.39 -8.69 -0.75
C GLY A 236 17.75 -7.39 -1.25
N LYS A 237 18.57 -6.46 -1.76
CA LYS A 237 18.12 -5.16 -2.27
C LYS A 237 17.21 -5.27 -3.49
N ASP A 238 17.28 -6.39 -4.21
CA ASP A 238 16.55 -6.61 -5.46
C ASP A 238 15.04 -6.85 -5.18
N ALA A 239 14.63 -7.03 -3.91
CA ALA A 239 13.22 -7.09 -3.51
C ALA A 239 12.50 -5.73 -3.60
N ILE A 240 13.23 -4.61 -3.60
CA ILE A 240 12.66 -3.26 -3.50
C ILE A 240 11.83 -2.89 -4.74
N LEU A 241 12.34 -3.16 -5.95
CA LEU A 241 11.65 -2.80 -7.19
C LEU A 241 10.41 -3.65 -7.48
N PRO A 242 10.45 -4.99 -7.36
CA PRO A 242 9.24 -5.81 -7.47
C PRO A 242 8.17 -5.41 -6.45
N MET A 243 8.57 -5.16 -5.20
CA MET A 243 7.65 -4.69 -4.17
C MET A 243 7.03 -3.34 -4.55
N ALA A 244 7.83 -2.36 -4.98
CA ALA A 244 7.33 -1.04 -5.36
C ALA A 244 6.41 -1.09 -6.58
N CYS A 245 6.72 -1.92 -7.57
CA CYS A 245 5.87 -2.16 -8.75
C CYS A 245 4.51 -2.75 -8.34
N PHE A 246 4.51 -3.78 -7.48
CA PHE A 246 3.28 -4.34 -6.93
C PHE A 246 2.52 -3.32 -6.06
N TYR A 247 3.22 -2.57 -5.21
CA TYR A 247 2.62 -1.54 -4.39
C TYR A 247 1.94 -0.43 -5.22
N CYS A 248 2.46 -0.12 -6.40
CA CYS A 248 1.83 0.83 -7.32
C CYS A 248 0.49 0.32 -7.86
N THR A 249 0.37 -0.98 -8.16
CA THR A 249 -0.87 -1.53 -8.75
C THR A 249 -2.05 -1.55 -7.78
N ILE A 250 -1.81 -1.52 -6.47
CA ILE A 250 -2.89 -1.37 -5.47
C ILE A 250 -3.43 0.07 -5.39
N HIS A 251 -2.76 1.03 -6.05
CA HIS A 251 -3.21 2.43 -6.19
C HIS A 251 -3.94 2.68 -7.51
N PHE A 252 -4.19 1.64 -8.30
CA PHE A 252 -5.03 1.77 -9.49
C PHE A 252 -6.43 2.25 -9.11
N GLY A 253 -6.98 3.18 -9.89
CA GLY A 253 -8.26 3.82 -9.64
C GLY A 253 -8.21 5.07 -8.75
N LYS A 254 -7.07 5.35 -8.10
CA LYS A 254 -6.83 6.60 -7.37
C LYS A 254 -6.48 7.76 -8.32
N PRO A 255 -6.40 9.02 -7.86
CA PRO A 255 -5.83 10.12 -8.65
C PRO A 255 -4.47 9.72 -9.25
N LEU A 256 -4.24 10.06 -10.52
CA LEU A 256 -3.07 9.59 -11.27
C LEU A 256 -1.74 9.98 -10.58
N GLY A 257 -1.68 11.19 -10.04
CA GLY A 257 -0.53 11.67 -9.26
C GLY A 257 -0.26 10.81 -8.01
N GLU A 258 -1.31 10.38 -7.29
CA GLU A 258 -1.18 9.48 -6.15
C GLU A 258 -0.67 8.11 -6.59
N CYS A 259 -1.18 7.56 -7.69
CA CYS A 259 -0.75 6.27 -8.22
C CYS A 259 0.72 6.29 -8.68
N ILE A 260 1.14 7.29 -9.44
CA ILE A 260 2.54 7.42 -9.86
C ILE A 260 3.45 7.64 -8.64
N SER A 261 3.08 8.54 -7.74
CA SER A 261 3.88 8.84 -6.54
C SER A 261 4.01 7.63 -5.60
N SER A 262 3.02 6.72 -5.59
CA SER A 262 3.07 5.49 -4.80
C SER A 262 4.22 4.56 -5.22
N TYR A 263 4.60 4.51 -6.51
CA TYR A 263 5.77 3.73 -6.95
C TYR A 263 7.06 4.26 -6.29
N PHE A 264 7.26 5.58 -6.33
CA PHE A 264 8.43 6.22 -5.72
C PHE A 264 8.41 6.15 -4.19
N GLY A 265 7.26 6.38 -3.55
CA GLY A 265 7.10 6.20 -2.11
C GLY A 265 7.31 4.75 -1.67
N GLY A 266 6.86 3.79 -2.49
CA GLY A 266 7.16 2.36 -2.42
C GLY A 266 8.65 2.11 -2.35
N MET A 267 9.39 2.58 -3.35
CA MET A 267 10.85 2.44 -3.41
C MET A 267 11.55 3.09 -2.21
N ILE A 268 11.27 4.35 -1.90
CA ILE A 268 11.95 5.09 -0.83
C ILE A 268 11.75 4.40 0.53
N LEU A 269 10.51 4.06 0.88
CA LEU A 269 10.24 3.38 2.15
C LEU A 269 10.78 1.95 2.16
N GLY A 270 10.76 1.25 1.02
CA GLY A 270 11.39 -0.07 0.87
C GLY A 270 12.89 -0.03 1.12
N ILE A 271 13.60 0.99 0.60
CA ILE A 271 15.02 1.23 0.87
C ILE A 271 15.26 1.46 2.36
N VAL A 272 14.44 2.28 3.01
CA VAL A 272 14.60 2.53 4.45
C VAL A 272 14.41 1.25 5.25
N VAL A 273 13.34 0.48 5.00
CA VAL A 273 13.07 -0.78 5.70
C VAL A 273 14.14 -1.84 5.44
N TYR A 274 14.72 -1.88 4.23
CA TYR A 274 15.85 -2.77 3.92
C TYR A 274 17.01 -2.58 4.90
N HIS A 275 17.32 -1.33 5.27
CA HIS A 275 18.40 -1.00 6.20
C HIS A 275 17.98 -1.05 7.68
N THR A 276 16.80 -0.51 8.02
CA THR A 276 16.37 -0.37 9.42
C THR A 276 15.71 -1.64 9.98
N ARG A 277 15.20 -2.50 9.09
CA ARG A 277 14.34 -3.65 9.42
C ARG A 277 13.17 -3.24 10.33
N SER A 278 12.64 -2.04 10.14
CA SER A 278 11.50 -1.51 10.89
C SER A 278 10.48 -0.87 9.95
N ILE A 279 9.22 -1.30 10.09
CA ILE A 279 8.09 -0.75 9.32
C ILE A 279 7.49 0.52 9.93
N LEU A 280 7.83 0.84 11.19
CA LEU A 280 7.20 1.92 11.95
C LEU A 280 7.42 3.30 11.32
N GLY A 281 8.61 3.55 10.80
CA GLY A 281 8.91 4.79 10.10
C GLY A 281 8.10 4.95 8.83
N GLY A 282 7.93 3.87 8.07
CA GLY A 282 7.04 3.81 6.91
C GLY A 282 5.59 4.06 7.30
N LEU A 283 5.12 3.42 8.37
CA LEU A 283 3.79 3.61 8.92
C LEU A 283 3.52 5.06 9.33
N MET A 284 4.46 5.71 10.01
CA MET A 284 4.33 7.13 10.37
C MET A 284 4.17 8.03 9.14
N VAL A 285 5.00 7.82 8.11
CA VAL A 285 4.93 8.62 6.88
C VAL A 285 3.63 8.35 6.14
N HIS A 286 3.25 7.08 6.01
CA HIS A 286 2.09 6.69 5.23
C HIS A 286 0.78 7.16 5.87
N LEU A 287 0.63 6.94 7.19
CA LEU A 287 -0.51 7.41 7.98
C LEU A 287 -0.57 8.95 8.01
N GLY A 288 0.58 9.61 8.16
CA GLY A 288 0.65 11.07 8.12
C GLY A 288 0.23 11.64 6.76
N ILE A 289 0.67 11.04 5.65
CA ILE A 289 0.21 11.42 4.29
C ILE A 289 -1.28 11.21 4.15
N ALA A 290 -1.81 10.06 4.60
CA ALA A 290 -3.24 9.75 4.54
C ALA A 290 -4.09 10.82 5.25
N TRP A 291 -3.76 11.14 6.50
CA TRP A 291 -4.49 12.16 7.25
C TRP A 291 -4.28 13.57 6.70
N MET A 292 -3.10 13.91 6.17
CA MET A 292 -2.92 15.16 5.43
C MET A 292 -3.83 15.24 4.20
N MET A 293 -4.06 14.12 3.50
CA MET A 293 -4.98 14.08 2.36
C MET A 293 -6.43 14.24 2.80
N GLU A 294 -6.86 13.62 3.90
CA GLU A 294 -8.19 13.83 4.49
C GLU A 294 -8.40 15.31 4.84
N ILE A 295 -7.47 15.92 5.57
CA ILE A 295 -7.50 17.35 5.94
C ILE A 295 -7.53 18.23 4.70
N GLY A 296 -6.66 17.95 3.71
CA GLY A 296 -6.63 18.66 2.43
C GLY A 296 -7.97 18.56 1.70
N GLY A 297 -8.62 17.39 1.73
CA GLY A 297 -9.95 17.18 1.20
C GLY A 297 -11.01 18.03 1.90
N TYR A 298 -11.01 18.08 3.24
CA TYR A 298 -11.94 18.94 3.98
C TYR A 298 -11.75 20.42 3.63
N ILE A 299 -10.51 20.90 3.64
CA ILE A 299 -10.16 22.30 3.35
C ILE A 299 -10.50 22.67 1.90
N GLY A 300 -10.07 21.86 0.93
CA GLY A 300 -10.27 22.15 -0.49
C GLY A 300 -11.74 22.15 -0.90
N ASN A 301 -12.56 21.28 -0.28
CA ASN A 301 -14.00 21.30 -0.51
C ASN A 301 -14.68 22.54 0.10
N ALA A 302 -14.19 23.07 1.23
CA ALA A 302 -14.72 24.27 1.86
C ALA A 302 -14.45 25.56 1.06
N PHE A 303 -13.41 25.58 0.22
CA PHE A 303 -13.13 26.70 -0.68
C PHE A 303 -13.93 26.67 -2.00
N LYS A 304 -14.54 25.53 -2.34
CA LYS A 304 -15.39 25.39 -3.54
C LYS A 304 -16.88 25.61 -3.26
N SER A 305 -17.30 25.50 -2.01
CA SER A 305 -18.67 25.79 -1.53
C SER A 305 -18.86 27.28 -1.28
#